data_AF-A0A239NEK6-F1
#
_entry.id   AF-A0A239NEK6-F1
#
_cell.length_a   1.000
_cell.length_b   1.000
_cell.length_c   1.000
_cell.angle_alpha   90.00
_cell.angle_beta   90.00
_cell.angle_gamma   90.00
#
_symmetry.space_group_name_H-M   'P 1'
#
loop_
_entity.id
_entity.type
_entity.pdbx_description
1 polymer ?
#
loop_
_entity_poly.entity_id
_entity_poly.type
_entity_poly.pdbx_seq_one_letter_code
_entity_poly.pdbx_strand_id
1 'polypeptide(L)'
;MTRPPPPPGGRPRAIAALLLSAFFFLLIGCGAVMVFIGVHDLYVAGRPIKCGGKVMDPDGPYMCFTGHGPRDYGDLVRERRAGQDRAPYMLAFGALTVAIGVPGFKRALRYVGRVQRWAITGEWTE
;
A
#
# COMPACT_ATOMS: atom_id res chain seq x y z
N MET A 1 -22.01 40.96 7.68
CA MET A 1 -21.06 40.17 6.87
C MET A 1 -21.87 39.38 5.86
N THR A 2 -21.77 39.73 4.58
CA THR A 2 -22.42 39.02 3.47
C THR A 2 -21.77 37.65 3.32
N ARG A 3 -22.59 36.60 3.27
CA ARG A 3 -22.11 35.22 3.09
C ARG A 3 -21.35 35.16 1.75
N PRO A 4 -20.12 34.63 1.70
CA PRO A 4 -19.41 34.51 0.44
C PRO A 4 -20.21 33.62 -0.54
N PRO A 5 -20.20 33.93 -1.85
CA PRO A 5 -20.93 33.17 -2.85
C PRO A 5 -20.42 31.73 -2.88
N PRO A 6 -21.30 30.72 -3.02
CA PRO A 6 -20.92 29.31 -2.92
C PRO A 6 -19.78 28.98 -3.89
N PRO A 7 -18.82 28.12 -3.49
CA PRO A 7 -17.68 27.79 -4.33
C PRO A 7 -18.17 27.07 -5.59
N PRO A 8 -17.43 27.14 -6.72
CA PRO A 8 -17.86 26.53 -7.97
C PRO A 8 -18.08 25.02 -7.83
N GLY A 9 -19.35 24.62 -7.73
CA GLY A 9 -19.83 23.24 -7.54
C GLY A 9 -20.26 22.83 -6.13
N GLY A 10 -20.27 23.76 -5.17
CA GLY A 10 -20.92 23.61 -3.86
C GLY A 10 -20.30 22.59 -2.90
N ARG A 11 -20.97 22.41 -1.74
CA ARG A 11 -20.64 21.41 -0.70
C ARG A 11 -20.35 19.98 -1.22
N PRO A 12 -21.09 19.41 -2.21
CA PRO A 12 -20.83 18.03 -2.65
C PRO A 12 -19.45 17.84 -3.28
N ARG A 13 -18.88 18.83 -4.00
CA ARG A 13 -17.53 18.71 -4.56
C ARG A 13 -16.43 18.73 -3.50
N ALA A 14 -16.62 19.51 -2.43
CA ALA A 14 -15.67 19.54 -1.31
C ALA A 14 -15.63 18.19 -0.55
N ILE A 15 -16.81 17.59 -0.32
CA ILE A 15 -16.93 16.26 0.29
C ILE A 15 -16.32 15.21 -0.64
N ALA A 16 -16.60 15.26 -1.94
CA ALA A 16 -16.01 14.34 -2.91
C ALA A 16 -14.47 14.44 -2.93
N ALA A 17 -13.91 15.65 -2.84
CA ALA A 17 -12.46 15.84 -2.80
C ALA A 17 -11.83 15.28 -1.51
N LEU A 18 -12.50 15.40 -0.36
CA LEU A 18 -12.05 14.79 0.90
C LEU A 18 -12.07 13.27 0.80
N LEU A 19 -13.17 12.69 0.31
CA LEU A 19 -13.29 11.24 0.12
C LEU A 19 -12.23 10.72 -0.86
N LEU A 20 -12.01 11.43 -1.97
CA LEU A 20 -10.95 11.11 -2.93
C LEU A 20 -9.56 11.20 -2.29
N SER A 21 -9.28 12.21 -1.47
CA SER A 21 -8.00 12.28 -0.76
C SER A 21 -7.78 11.11 0.19
N ALA A 22 -8.81 10.69 0.94
CA ALA A 22 -8.74 9.53 1.81
C ALA A 22 -8.51 8.24 1.02
N PHE A 23 -9.21 8.07 -0.10
CA PHE A 23 -9.05 6.94 -1.00
C PHE A 23 -7.65 6.85 -1.61
N PHE A 24 -7.12 7.97 -2.13
CA PHE A 24 -5.76 7.99 -2.69
C PHE A 24 -4.69 7.75 -1.63
N PHE A 25 -4.88 8.24 -0.40
CA PHE A 25 -3.98 7.95 0.70
C PHE A 25 -3.95 6.46 1.05
N LEU A 26 -5.13 5.82 1.12
CA LEU A 26 -5.25 4.38 1.32
C LEU A 26 -4.56 3.60 0.19
N LEU A 27 -4.74 4.00 -1.06
CA LEU A 27 -4.08 3.38 -2.21
C LEU A 27 -2.55 3.43 -2.10
N ILE A 28 -1.98 4.56 -1.67
CA ILE A 28 -0.52 4.68 -1.45
C ILE A 28 -0.07 3.70 -0.37
N GLY A 29 -0.80 3.64 0.76
CA GLY A 29 -0.49 2.73 1.86
C GLY A 29 -0.54 1.26 1.44
N CYS A 30 -1.63 0.82 0.81
CA CYS A 30 -1.77 -0.53 0.29
C CYS A 30 -0.68 -0.86 -0.74
N GLY A 31 -0.35 0.10 -1.60
CA GLY A 31 0.70 -0.08 -2.60
C GLY A 31 2.08 -0.30 -1.97
N ALA A 32 2.44 0.52 -0.99
CA ALA A 32 3.69 0.38 -0.25
C ALA A 32 3.80 -0.97 0.47
N VAL A 33 2.71 -1.45 1.08
CA VAL A 33 2.66 -2.78 1.72
C VAL A 33 2.88 -3.88 0.70
N MET A 34 2.22 -3.83 -0.46
CA MET A 34 2.40 -4.83 -1.52
C MET A 34 3.84 -4.86 -2.06
N VAL A 35 4.45 -3.68 -2.26
CA VAL A 35 5.87 -3.60 -2.65
C VAL A 35 6.75 -4.24 -1.58
N PHE A 36 6.52 -3.93 -0.31
CA PHE A 36 7.29 -4.48 0.80
C PHE A 36 7.20 -6.01 0.86
N ILE A 37 6.00 -6.58 0.71
CA ILE A 37 5.80 -8.04 0.68
C ILE A 37 6.55 -8.65 -0.51
N GLY A 38 6.43 -8.07 -1.71
CA GLY A 38 7.13 -8.57 -2.90
C GLY A 38 8.66 -8.51 -2.76
N VAL A 39 9.22 -7.42 -2.22
CA VAL A 39 10.67 -7.33 -1.93
C VAL A 39 11.08 -8.38 -0.91
N HIS A 40 10.28 -8.54 0.15
CA HIS A 40 10.54 -9.53 1.19
C HIS A 40 10.55 -10.96 0.63
N ASP A 41 9.58 -11.32 -0.21
CA ASP A 41 9.48 -12.64 -0.82
C ASP A 41 10.70 -12.94 -1.71
N LEU A 42 11.15 -11.97 -2.52
CA LEU A 42 12.40 -12.09 -3.30
C LEU A 42 13.64 -12.21 -2.42
N TYR A 43 13.71 -11.41 -1.35
CA TYR A 43 14.84 -11.44 -0.42
C TYR A 43 14.94 -12.79 0.31
N VAL A 44 13.81 -13.34 0.75
CA VAL A 44 13.78 -14.62 1.45
C VAL A 44 14.01 -15.79 0.50
N ALA A 45 13.61 -15.68 -0.78
CA ALA A 45 13.80 -16.74 -1.78
C ALA A 45 15.24 -17.27 -1.86
N GLY A 46 16.23 -16.37 -1.78
CA GLY A 46 17.65 -16.72 -1.90
C GLY A 46 18.37 -17.10 -0.59
N ARG A 47 17.69 -17.11 0.56
CA ARG A 47 18.33 -17.31 1.89
C ARG A 47 18.16 -18.75 2.38
N PRO A 48 19.07 -19.33 3.17
CA PRO A 48 18.81 -20.64 3.78
C PRO A 48 17.55 -20.62 4.65
N ILE A 49 16.75 -21.70 4.61
CA ILE A 49 15.57 -21.86 5.47
C ILE A 49 16.09 -22.13 6.90
N LYS A 50 15.64 -21.30 7.84
CA LYS A 50 16.05 -21.39 9.25
C LYS A 50 14.86 -21.70 10.14
N CYS A 51 15.05 -22.57 11.13
CA CYS A 51 14.09 -22.86 12.18
C CYS A 51 14.77 -22.77 13.55
N GLY A 52 14.23 -21.92 14.43
CA GLY A 52 14.81 -21.70 15.77
C GLY A 52 16.30 -21.33 15.78
N GLY A 53 16.79 -20.69 14.70
CA GLY A 53 18.20 -20.28 14.55
C GLY A 53 19.10 -21.28 13.81
N LYS A 54 18.66 -22.52 13.57
CA LYS A 54 19.42 -23.52 12.79
C LYS A 54 19.00 -23.50 11.33
N VAL A 55 19.97 -23.62 10.42
CA VAL A 55 19.72 -23.86 8.99
C VAL A 55 19.24 -25.30 8.84
N MET A 56 18.13 -25.52 8.13
CA MET A 56 17.64 -26.87 7.84
C MET A 56 18.43 -27.52 6.73
N ASP A 57 18.73 -28.80 6.91
CA ASP A 57 19.25 -29.69 5.87
C ASP A 57 18.09 -30.15 4.97
N PRO A 58 18.22 -30.07 3.62
CA PRO A 58 17.20 -30.55 2.69
C PRO A 58 16.81 -32.03 2.83
N ASP A 59 17.76 -32.87 3.26
CA ASP A 59 17.59 -34.34 3.28
C ASP A 59 17.21 -34.89 4.67
N GLY A 60 17.06 -34.03 5.67
CA GLY A 60 16.80 -34.45 7.05
C GLY A 60 15.31 -34.47 7.43
N PRO A 61 14.90 -35.31 8.40
CA PRO A 61 13.51 -35.45 8.86
C PRO A 61 13.08 -34.29 9.78
N TYR A 62 13.25 -33.04 9.33
CA TYR A 62 13.04 -31.86 10.16
C TYR A 62 11.64 -31.27 9.96
N MET A 63 10.86 -31.20 11.04
CA MET A 63 9.63 -30.39 11.12
C MET A 63 9.92 -29.07 11.84
N CYS A 64 9.41 -27.98 11.29
CA CYS A 64 9.47 -26.66 11.88
C CYS A 64 8.10 -26.21 12.37
N PHE A 65 8.05 -25.81 13.64
CA PHE A 65 6.88 -25.14 14.18
C PHE A 65 6.91 -23.67 13.76
N THR A 66 6.06 -23.34 12.81
CA THR A 66 5.78 -21.97 12.39
C THR A 66 4.61 -21.41 13.19
N GLY A 67 4.34 -20.10 13.07
CA GLY A 67 3.11 -19.49 13.63
C GLY A 67 1.81 -20.07 13.06
N HIS A 68 1.89 -20.95 12.04
CA HIS A 68 0.77 -21.63 11.41
C HIS A 68 0.76 -23.15 11.66
N GLY A 69 1.56 -23.63 12.62
CA GLY A 69 1.68 -25.05 12.97
C GLY A 69 2.96 -25.73 12.43
N PRO A 70 3.08 -27.04 12.61
CA PRO A 70 4.22 -27.81 12.11
C PRO A 70 4.20 -27.86 10.58
N ARG A 71 5.35 -27.56 9.97
CA ARG A 71 5.61 -27.63 8.52
C ARG A 71 6.88 -28.44 8.28
N ASP A 72 6.88 -29.26 7.24
CA ASP A 72 8.11 -29.92 6.79
C ASP A 72 8.94 -28.98 5.89
N TYR A 73 10.16 -29.42 5.55
CA TYR A 73 11.05 -28.64 4.67
C TYR A 73 10.42 -28.43 3.27
N GLY A 74 9.77 -29.46 2.73
CA GLY A 74 9.16 -29.42 1.40
C GLY A 74 8.07 -28.36 1.28
N ASP A 75 7.23 -28.23 2.30
CA ASP A 75 6.20 -27.21 2.41
C ASP A 75 6.81 -25.80 2.44
N LEU A 76 7.87 -25.60 3.22
CA LEU A 76 8.55 -24.30 3.33
C LEU A 76 9.20 -23.89 2.00
N VAL A 77 9.81 -24.84 1.28
CA VAL A 77 10.36 -24.61 -0.06
C VAL A 77 9.25 -24.26 -1.05
N ARG A 78 8.13 -24.98 -1.00
CA ARG A 78 6.96 -24.74 -1.87
C ARG A 78 6.35 -23.36 -1.62
N GLU A 79 6.17 -22.97 -0.37
CA GLU A 79 5.66 -21.64 -0.01
C GLU A 79 6.58 -20.53 -0.48
N ARG A 80 7.88 -20.70 -0.27
CA ARG A 80 8.88 -19.74 -0.73
C ARG A 80 8.86 -19.59 -2.25
N ARG A 81 8.75 -20.69 -2.99
CA ARG A 81 8.66 -20.65 -4.45
C ARG A 81 7.38 -19.94 -4.90
N ALA A 82 6.26 -20.22 -4.26
CA ALA A 82 5.01 -19.51 -4.51
C ALA A 82 5.11 -18.01 -4.21
N GLY A 83 5.81 -17.61 -3.14
CA GLY A 83 6.10 -16.20 -2.83
C GLY A 83 6.97 -15.56 -3.91
N GLN A 84 8.04 -16.22 -4.31
CA GLN A 84 8.92 -15.77 -5.39
C GLN A 84 8.19 -15.57 -6.72
N ASP A 85 7.29 -16.49 -7.09
CA ASP A 85 6.51 -16.41 -8.32
C ASP A 85 5.48 -15.25 -8.28
N ARG A 86 4.96 -14.91 -7.09
CA ARG A 86 4.00 -13.81 -6.89
C ARG A 86 4.66 -12.45 -6.73
N ALA A 87 5.90 -12.40 -6.25
CA ALA A 87 6.58 -11.16 -5.92
C ALA A 87 6.61 -10.12 -7.06
N PRO A 88 6.87 -10.47 -8.34
CA PRO A 88 6.84 -9.49 -9.43
C PRO A 88 5.47 -8.82 -9.57
N TYR A 89 4.38 -9.57 -9.37
CA TYR A 89 3.02 -9.04 -9.44
C TYR A 89 2.72 -8.10 -8.28
N MET A 90 3.15 -8.45 -7.06
CA MET A 90 2.99 -7.59 -5.89
C MET A 90 3.78 -6.28 -6.03
N LEU A 91 5.01 -6.36 -6.55
CA LEU A 91 5.84 -5.18 -6.85
C LEU A 91 5.20 -4.28 -7.90
N ALA A 92 4.76 -4.86 -9.03
CA ALA A 92 4.16 -4.09 -10.12
C ALA A 92 2.84 -3.42 -9.69
N PHE A 93 1.95 -4.18 -9.03
CA PHE A 93 0.68 -3.65 -8.53
C PHE A 93 0.88 -2.59 -7.44
N GLY A 94 1.82 -2.84 -6.52
CA GLY A 94 2.17 -1.90 -5.46
C GLY A 94 2.78 -0.60 -6.01
N ALA A 95 3.68 -0.71 -6.99
CA ALA A 95 4.25 0.46 -7.66
C ALA A 95 3.19 1.27 -8.42
N LEU A 96 2.28 0.59 -9.14
CA LEU A 96 1.20 1.22 -9.89
C LEU A 96 0.24 1.99 -8.98
N THR A 97 -0.17 1.38 -7.87
CA THR A 97 -1.08 2.00 -6.90
C THR A 97 -0.46 3.24 -6.24
N VAL A 98 0.84 3.21 -5.92
CA VAL A 98 1.58 4.40 -5.45
C VAL A 98 1.68 5.46 -6.55
N ALA A 99 2.02 5.05 -7.78
CA ALA A 99 2.19 5.97 -8.91
C ALA A 99 0.89 6.72 -9.27
N ILE A 100 -0.27 6.10 -9.09
CA ILE A 100 -1.58 6.75 -9.28
C ILE A 100 -2.02 7.51 -8.02
N GLY A 101 -1.76 6.93 -6.84
CA GLY A 101 -2.18 7.47 -5.54
C GLY A 101 -1.54 8.82 -5.23
N VAL A 102 -0.23 8.96 -5.41
CA VAL A 102 0.50 10.21 -5.10
C VAL A 102 -0.03 11.43 -5.89
N PRO A 103 -0.14 11.39 -7.24
CA PRO A 103 -0.67 12.53 -7.99
C PRO A 103 -2.15 12.79 -7.70
N GLY A 104 -2.95 11.73 -7.51
CA GLY A 104 -4.36 11.85 -7.11
C GLY A 104 -4.53 12.55 -5.76
N PHE A 105 -3.77 12.13 -4.76
CA PHE A 105 -3.75 12.72 -3.42
C PHE A 105 -3.33 14.18 -3.44
N LYS A 106 -2.25 14.51 -4.17
CA LYS A 106 -1.76 15.88 -4.32
C LYS A 106 -2.80 16.80 -4.97
N ARG A 107 -3.51 16.32 -6.00
CA ARG A 107 -4.60 17.08 -6.65
C ARG A 107 -5.78 17.29 -5.70
N ALA A 108 -6.19 16.25 -4.98
CA ALA A 108 -7.30 16.33 -4.03
C ALA A 108 -7.00 17.32 -2.89
N LEU A 109 -5.82 17.24 -2.27
CA LEU A 109 -5.41 18.17 -1.21
C LEU A 109 -5.32 19.62 -1.70
N ARG A 110 -4.80 19.86 -2.90
CA ARG A 110 -4.77 21.21 -3.49
C ARG A 110 -6.19 21.78 -3.67
N TYR A 111 -7.15 20.94 -4.05
CA TYR A 111 -8.54 21.36 -4.16
C TYR A 111 -9.15 21.66 -2.78
N VAL A 112 -8.95 20.78 -1.80
CA VAL A 112 -9.42 21.00 -0.41
C VAL A 112 -8.82 22.28 0.17
N GLY A 113 -7.52 22.52 -0.02
CA GLY A 113 -6.85 23.75 0.43
C GLY A 113 -7.35 25.02 -0.28
N ARG A 114 -7.81 24.94 -1.53
CA ARG A 114 -8.49 26.07 -2.21
C ARG A 114 -9.87 26.32 -1.60
N VAL A 115 -10.65 25.27 -1.35
CA VAL A 115 -11.97 25.38 -0.69
C VAL A 115 -11.83 25.96 0.72
N GLN A 116 -10.82 25.54 1.48
CA GLN A 116 -10.57 26.05 2.83
C GLN A 116 -10.16 27.53 2.80
N ARG A 117 -9.27 27.94 1.88
CA ARG A 117 -8.90 29.35 1.72
C ARG A 117 -10.09 30.22 1.31
N TRP A 118 -10.93 29.75 0.39
CA TRP A 118 -12.17 30.43 0.03
C TRP A 118 -13.12 30.56 1.23
N ALA A 119 -13.28 29.51 2.04
CA ALA A 119 -14.15 29.55 3.21
C ALA A 119 -13.69 30.58 4.28
N ILE A 120 -12.38 30.85 4.34
CA ILE A 120 -11.77 31.78 5.29
C ILE A 120 -11.74 33.22 4.74
N THR A 121 -11.41 33.39 3.45
CA THR A 121 -11.11 34.70 2.84
C THR A 121 -12.20 35.24 1.93
N GLY A 122 -13.12 34.39 1.46
CA GLY A 122 -14.15 34.76 0.47
C GLY A 122 -13.65 34.87 -0.97
N GLU A 123 -12.34 34.83 -1.21
CA GLU A 123 -11.74 34.93 -2.55
C GLU A 123 -11.43 33.54 -3.14
N TRP A 124 -11.81 33.33 -4.40
CA TRP A 124 -11.46 32.13 -5.15
C TRP A 124 -10.25 32.43 -6.05
N THR A 125 -9.15 31.71 -5.82
CA THR A 125 -7.97 31.76 -6.69
C THR A 125 -8.00 30.55 -7.63
N GLU A 126 -8.07 30.80 -8.93
CA GLU A 126 -8.10 29.75 -9.97
C GLU A 126 -6.80 28.93 -10.00
#